data_AF-A0AA36I2P1-F1
#
_entry.id   AF-A0AA36I2P1-F1
#
_cell.length_a   1.000
_cell.length_b   1.000
_cell.length_c   1.000
_cell.angle_alpha   90.00
_cell.angle_beta   90.00
_cell.angle_gamma   90.00
#
_symmetry.space_group_name_H-M   'P 1'
#
loop_
_entity.id
_entity.type
_entity.pdbx_description
1 polymer ?
#
loop_
_entity_poly.entity_id
_entity_poly.type
_entity_poly.pdbx_seq_one_letter_code
_entity_poly.pdbx_strand_id
1 'polypeptide(L)'
;MSNCWAWGVQQRLARSECAEPTTRFARCCREANVDGRDLLKVPKPGEEPGDGPCRAELEVLRRCVPGALIGGQGRAFEACARDFKAVAALPEDADAQKAAAVLHRGWSCVMRGFTQPIEQLVAQAQAVGECRPAVPVKNTSGKGAWTA
;
A
#
# COMPACT_ATOMS: atom_id res chain seq x y z
N MET A 1 4.87 -2.01 19.47
CA MET A 1 3.58 -1.32 19.22
C MET A 1 2.73 -2.22 18.38
N SER A 2 1.46 -2.38 18.76
CA SER A 2 0.65 -3.59 18.52
C SER A 2 0.48 -3.97 17.04
N ASN A 3 0.75 -5.24 16.70
CA ASN A 3 0.41 -5.89 15.42
C ASN A 3 -1.07 -5.68 15.03
N CYS A 4 -1.94 -5.33 15.99
CA CYS A 4 -3.34 -5.01 15.75
C CYS A 4 -3.54 -3.75 14.88
N TRP A 5 -2.68 -2.73 14.99
CA TRP A 5 -2.80 -1.52 14.16
C TRP A 5 -2.41 -1.80 12.71
N ALA A 6 -1.30 -2.53 12.49
CA ALA A 6 -0.87 -2.95 11.16
C ALA A 6 -1.92 -3.84 10.47
N TRP A 7 -2.53 -4.75 11.23
CA TRP A 7 -3.64 -5.57 10.73
C TRP A 7 -4.89 -4.74 10.37
N GLY A 8 -5.22 -3.70 11.15
CA GLY A 8 -6.31 -2.77 10.82
C GLY A 8 -6.08 -2.03 9.49
N VAL A 9 -4.84 -1.62 9.22
CA VAL A 9 -4.45 -1.02 7.93
C VAL A 9 -4.59 -2.04 6.79
N GLN A 10 -4.14 -3.29 6.99
CA GLN A 10 -4.29 -4.36 6.00
C GLN A 10 -5.76 -4.68 5.69
N GLN A 11 -6.61 -4.77 6.70
CA GLN A 11 -8.06 -4.98 6.54
C GLN A 11 -8.67 -3.86 5.68
N ARG A 12 -8.30 -2.61 5.94
CA ARG A 12 -8.80 -1.47 5.15
C ARG A 12 -8.36 -1.55 3.70
N LEU A 13 -7.08 -1.84 3.45
CA LEU A 13 -6.53 -1.95 2.09
C LEU A 13 -7.06 -3.16 1.32
N ALA A 14 -7.29 -4.28 2.00
CA ALA A 14 -7.84 -5.48 1.39
C ALA A 14 -9.36 -5.38 1.15
N ARG A 15 -10.07 -4.49 1.87
CA ARG A 15 -11.50 -4.21 1.65
C ARG A 15 -11.74 -3.02 0.71
N SER A 16 -10.71 -2.26 0.38
CA SER A 16 -10.80 -1.18 -0.59
C SER A 16 -10.58 -1.70 -2.01
N GLU A 17 -10.74 -0.81 -2.99
CA GLU A 17 -10.44 -1.06 -4.40
C GLU A 17 -8.96 -1.43 -4.65
N CYS A 18 -8.09 -1.34 -3.62
CA CYS A 18 -6.68 -1.70 -3.72
C CYS A 18 -6.40 -3.20 -3.64
N ALA A 19 -7.40 -4.03 -3.30
CA ALA A 19 -7.23 -5.48 -3.26
C ALA A 19 -6.80 -6.06 -4.61
N GLU A 20 -7.43 -5.60 -5.70
CA GLU A 20 -7.10 -6.05 -7.04
C GLU A 20 -5.71 -5.58 -7.51
N PRO A 21 -5.35 -4.27 -7.44
CA PRO A 21 -3.99 -3.81 -7.71
C PRO A 21 -2.91 -4.55 -6.93
N THR A 22 -3.14 -4.79 -5.63
CA THR A 22 -2.20 -5.55 -4.78
C THR A 22 -2.04 -6.99 -5.25
N THR A 23 -3.14 -7.62 -5.68
CA THR A 23 -3.13 -8.98 -6.23
C THR A 23 -2.36 -9.04 -7.55
N ARG A 24 -2.60 -8.09 -8.46
CA ARG A 24 -1.89 -8.01 -9.74
C ARG A 24 -0.39 -7.81 -9.53
N PHE A 25 -0.01 -6.89 -8.64
CA PHE A 25 1.38 -6.66 -8.26
C PHE A 25 2.04 -7.93 -7.70
N ALA A 26 1.39 -8.61 -6.76
CA ALA A 26 1.91 -9.84 -6.16
C ALA A 26 2.10 -10.96 -7.19
N ARG A 27 1.16 -11.12 -8.13
CA ARG A 27 1.27 -12.11 -9.22
C ARG A 27 2.43 -11.80 -10.16
N CYS A 28 2.56 -10.56 -10.59
CA CYS A 28 3.68 -10.16 -11.43
C CYS A 28 5.02 -10.41 -10.70
N CYS A 29 5.13 -10.06 -9.42
CA CYS A 29 6.37 -10.28 -8.67
C CYS A 29 6.71 -11.77 -8.56
N ARG A 30 5.70 -12.63 -8.40
CA ARG A 30 5.88 -14.09 -8.41
C ARG A 30 6.35 -14.60 -9.77
N GLU A 31 5.79 -14.10 -10.86
CA GLU A 31 6.18 -14.47 -12.24
C GLU A 31 7.61 -14.00 -12.56
N ALA A 32 7.98 -12.82 -12.09
CA ALA A 32 9.32 -12.26 -12.24
C ALA A 32 10.34 -12.81 -11.23
N ASN A 33 9.92 -13.70 -10.31
CA ASN A 33 10.75 -14.26 -9.23
C ASN A 33 11.47 -13.18 -8.39
N VAL A 34 10.75 -12.11 -8.04
CA VAL A 34 11.23 -11.00 -7.22
C VAL A 34 10.40 -10.83 -5.95
N ASP A 35 11.05 -10.40 -4.87
CA ASP A 35 10.34 -10.02 -3.65
C ASP A 35 9.67 -8.66 -3.84
N GLY A 36 8.34 -8.60 -3.69
CA GLY A 36 7.59 -7.36 -3.88
C GLY A 36 7.99 -6.30 -2.86
N ARG A 37 8.51 -6.70 -1.69
CA ARG A 37 9.02 -5.80 -0.66
C ARG A 37 10.22 -4.98 -1.14
N ASP A 38 11.08 -5.56 -1.97
CA ASP A 38 12.23 -4.86 -2.52
C ASP A 38 11.84 -3.76 -3.50
N LEU A 39 10.68 -3.91 -4.14
CA LEU A 39 10.13 -2.97 -5.12
C LEU A 39 9.30 -1.84 -4.48
N LEU A 40 8.81 -2.02 -3.25
CA LEU A 40 8.00 -1.01 -2.53
C LEU A 40 8.77 0.27 -2.16
N LYS A 41 10.08 0.31 -2.42
CA LYS A 41 10.94 1.47 -2.14
C LYS A 41 10.37 2.74 -2.80
N VAL A 42 10.50 3.85 -2.10
CA VAL A 42 10.12 5.15 -2.62
C VAL A 42 11.17 5.58 -3.65
N PRO A 43 10.81 5.80 -4.93
CA PRO A 43 11.76 6.28 -5.93
C PRO A 43 12.15 7.72 -5.59
N LYS A 44 13.42 8.12 -5.71
CA LYS A 44 13.78 9.51 -5.42
C LYS A 44 13.15 10.47 -6.44
N PRO A 45 12.83 11.71 -6.05
CA PRO A 45 12.33 12.70 -6.99
C PRO A 45 13.42 13.00 -8.03
N GLY A 46 13.10 12.80 -9.32
CA GLY A 46 14.04 12.98 -10.43
C GLY A 46 14.89 11.75 -10.77
N GLU A 47 14.80 10.68 -10.00
CA GLU A 47 15.28 9.36 -10.42
C GLU A 47 14.19 8.78 -11.33
N GLU A 48 14.54 8.38 -12.56
CA GLU A 48 13.60 7.63 -13.37
C GLU A 48 13.22 6.39 -12.56
N PRO A 49 11.90 6.15 -12.31
CA PRO A 49 11.48 4.92 -11.69
C PRO A 49 12.06 3.80 -12.53
N GLY A 50 13.05 3.08 -11.99
CA GLY A 50 13.79 2.09 -12.77
C GLY A 50 12.81 1.15 -13.48
N ASP A 51 13.15 0.72 -14.69
CA ASP A 51 12.38 -0.26 -15.47
C ASP A 51 12.49 -1.67 -14.87
N GLY A 52 12.24 -1.74 -13.57
CA GLY A 52 12.16 -2.96 -12.82
C GLY A 52 10.91 -3.75 -13.18
N PRO A 53 10.91 -5.05 -12.89
CA PRO A 53 9.74 -5.89 -13.07
C PRO A 53 8.53 -5.31 -12.33
N CYS A 54 7.34 -5.44 -12.93
CA CYS A 54 6.06 -5.09 -12.30
C CYS A 54 5.84 -3.58 -12.02
N ARG A 55 6.53 -2.71 -12.77
CA ARG A 55 6.42 -1.25 -12.64
C ARG A 55 4.99 -0.77 -12.81
N ALA A 56 4.27 -1.25 -13.81
CA ALA A 56 2.90 -0.81 -14.07
C ALA A 56 1.98 -1.12 -12.87
N GLU A 57 2.06 -2.33 -12.33
CA GLU A 57 1.29 -2.74 -11.16
C GLU A 57 1.68 -1.96 -9.91
N LEU A 58 2.98 -1.67 -9.74
CA LEU A 58 3.50 -0.87 -8.64
C LEU A 58 3.03 0.58 -8.69
N GLU A 59 2.96 1.20 -9.88
CA GLU A 59 2.44 2.55 -10.03
C GLU A 59 0.95 2.64 -9.67
N VAL A 60 0.15 1.65 -10.07
CA VAL A 60 -1.25 1.55 -9.68
C VAL A 60 -1.39 1.38 -8.16
N LEU A 61 -0.56 0.51 -7.55
CA LEU A 61 -0.55 0.31 -6.11
C LEU A 61 -0.20 1.62 -5.35
N ARG A 62 0.80 2.35 -5.84
CA ARG A 62 1.24 3.65 -5.26
C ARG A 62 0.20 4.75 -5.36
N ARG A 63 -0.72 4.69 -6.33
CA ARG A 63 -1.88 5.58 -6.42
C ARG A 63 -2.99 5.15 -5.47
N CYS A 64 -3.29 3.85 -5.47
CA CYS A 64 -4.44 3.31 -4.76
C CYS A 64 -4.28 3.41 -3.24
N VAL A 65 -3.13 3.00 -2.71
CA VAL A 65 -2.92 2.91 -1.25
C VAL A 65 -3.08 4.27 -0.56
N PRO A 66 -2.43 5.37 -0.96
CA PRO A 66 -2.72 6.69 -0.39
C PRO A 66 -4.21 7.06 -0.44
N GLY A 67 -4.88 6.77 -1.57
CA GLY A 67 -6.32 7.02 -1.75
C GLY A 67 -7.18 6.24 -0.75
N ALA A 68 -6.92 4.95 -0.56
CA ALA A 68 -7.67 4.10 0.37
C ALA A 68 -7.46 4.45 1.86
N LEU A 69 -6.36 5.13 2.17
CA LEU A 69 -6.06 5.61 3.52
C LEU A 69 -6.70 6.98 3.82
N ILE A 70 -7.34 7.62 2.85
CA ILE A 70 -8.14 8.84 3.07
C ILE A 70 -9.31 8.51 4.02
N GLY A 71 -9.50 9.36 5.04
CA GLY A 71 -10.56 9.16 6.03
C GLY A 71 -10.29 8.02 7.03
N GLY A 72 -9.04 7.55 7.13
CA GLY A 72 -8.62 6.69 8.25
C GLY A 72 -8.68 7.45 9.58
N GLN A 73 -9.19 6.81 10.64
CA GLN A 73 -9.14 7.36 11.98
C GLN A 73 -7.77 7.09 12.62
N GLY A 74 -7.11 8.15 13.12
CA GLY A 74 -5.85 8.07 13.84
C GLY A 74 -4.79 9.07 13.38
N ARG A 75 -3.91 9.50 14.29
CA ARG A 75 -2.91 10.56 14.07
C ARG A 75 -1.99 10.30 12.87
N ALA A 76 -1.68 9.03 12.57
CA ALA A 76 -0.84 8.66 11.43
C ALA A 76 -1.50 8.96 10.08
N PHE A 77 -2.82 8.77 9.97
CA PHE A 77 -3.59 9.09 8.76
C PHE A 77 -3.76 10.59 8.59
N GLU A 78 -4.05 11.31 9.67
CA GLU A 78 -4.20 12.76 9.67
C GLU A 78 -2.91 13.46 9.25
N ALA A 79 -1.76 12.99 9.75
CA ALA A 79 -0.44 13.55 9.41
C ALA A 79 -0.12 13.46 7.90
N CYS A 80 -0.67 12.45 7.21
CA CYS A 80 -0.47 12.25 5.77
C CYS A 80 -1.68 12.67 4.92
N ALA A 81 -2.78 13.10 5.52
CA ALA A 81 -4.07 13.29 4.84
C ALA A 81 -3.99 14.31 3.69
N ARG A 82 -3.17 15.36 3.84
CA ARG A 82 -2.96 16.35 2.77
C ARG A 82 -2.33 15.71 1.53
N ASP A 83 -1.28 14.91 1.74
CA ASP A 83 -0.54 14.30 0.63
C ASP A 83 -1.38 13.16 0.00
N PHE A 84 -2.18 12.45 0.78
CA PHE A 84 -3.14 11.46 0.28
C PHE A 84 -4.24 12.09 -0.57
N LYS A 85 -4.82 13.21 -0.12
CA LYS A 85 -5.80 13.99 -0.91
C LYS A 85 -5.18 14.51 -2.21
N ALA A 86 -3.92 14.93 -2.18
CA ALA A 86 -3.23 15.36 -3.39
C ALA A 86 -3.08 14.22 -4.41
N VAL A 87 -2.78 13.00 -3.96
CA VAL A 87 -2.73 11.81 -4.82
C VAL A 87 -4.10 11.48 -5.41
N ALA A 88 -5.17 11.50 -4.59
CA ALA A 88 -6.53 11.21 -5.07
C ALA A 88 -7.09 12.29 -6.01
N ALA A 89 -6.59 13.52 -5.92
CA ALA A 89 -6.96 14.62 -6.81
C ALA A 89 -6.10 14.70 -8.08
N LEU A 90 -5.17 13.77 -8.30
CA LEU A 90 -4.41 13.72 -9.56
C LEU A 90 -5.35 13.34 -10.70
N PRO A 91 -5.53 14.20 -11.72
CA PRO A 91 -6.28 13.83 -12.90
C PRO A 91 -5.48 12.84 -13.75
N GLU A 92 -6.18 12.03 -14.54
CA GLU A 92 -5.54 10.98 -15.37
C GLU A 92 -4.62 11.56 -16.46
N ASP A 93 -4.88 12.80 -16.89
CA ASP A 93 -4.11 13.56 -17.87
C ASP A 93 -3.06 14.50 -17.25
N ALA A 94 -2.78 14.36 -15.94
CA ALA A 94 -1.76 15.14 -15.28
C ALA A 94 -0.39 14.97 -15.94
N ASP A 95 0.34 16.09 -16.07
CA ASP A 95 1.75 16.07 -16.46
C ASP A 95 2.53 15.00 -15.67
N ALA A 96 3.28 14.17 -16.39
CA ALA A 96 3.93 12.99 -15.82
C ALA A 96 4.91 13.35 -14.70
N GLN A 97 5.62 14.48 -14.83
CA GLN A 97 6.54 14.98 -13.79
C GLN A 97 5.79 15.46 -12.55
N LYS A 98 4.71 16.21 -12.74
CA LYS A 98 3.85 16.68 -11.65
C LYS A 98 3.17 15.52 -10.93
N ALA A 99 2.65 14.55 -11.67
CA ALA A 99 2.06 13.33 -11.13
C ALA A 99 3.09 12.52 -10.33
N ALA A 100 4.30 12.32 -10.87
CA ALA A 100 5.38 11.65 -10.17
C ALA A 100 5.76 12.35 -8.87
N ALA A 101 5.84 13.69 -8.85
CA ALA A 101 6.17 14.45 -7.64
C ALA A 101 5.09 14.34 -6.55
N VAL A 102 3.81 14.35 -6.91
CA VAL A 102 2.70 14.18 -5.97
C VAL A 102 2.66 12.74 -5.43
N LEU A 103 2.81 11.75 -6.32
CA LEU A 103 2.88 10.34 -5.94
C LEU A 103 4.07 10.06 -5.02
N HIS A 104 5.23 10.66 -5.31
CA HIS A 104 6.40 10.56 -4.45
C HIS A 104 6.11 11.04 -3.03
N ARG A 105 5.49 12.21 -2.86
CA ARG A 105 5.16 12.78 -1.54
C ARG A 105 4.16 11.92 -0.79
N GLY A 106 3.08 11.51 -1.45
CA GLY A 106 2.07 10.63 -0.87
C GLY A 106 2.67 9.29 -0.43
N TRP A 107 3.41 8.64 -1.32
CA TRP A 107 4.06 7.36 -1.07
C TRP A 107 5.17 7.45 -0.01
N SER A 108 5.93 8.54 0.03
CA SER A 108 6.90 8.81 1.11
C SER A 108 6.21 8.85 2.47
N CYS A 109 5.05 9.49 2.57
CA CYS A 109 4.29 9.54 3.81
C CYS A 109 3.73 8.16 4.18
N VAL A 110 3.23 7.40 3.19
CA VAL A 110 2.82 6.01 3.36
C VAL A 110 3.96 5.19 3.94
N MET A 111 5.14 5.17 3.32
CA MET A 111 6.23 4.32 3.81
C MET A 111 6.68 4.77 5.21
N ARG A 112 6.82 6.08 5.46
CA ARG A 112 7.20 6.56 6.81
C ARG A 112 6.23 6.11 7.92
N GLY A 113 4.93 6.09 7.65
CA GLY A 113 3.91 5.75 8.65
C GLY A 113 3.50 4.28 8.66
N PHE A 114 3.55 3.63 7.50
CA PHE A 114 2.81 2.40 7.17
C PHE A 114 3.67 1.35 6.45
N THR A 115 5.00 1.48 6.41
CA THR A 115 5.87 0.45 5.79
C THR A 115 5.51 -0.96 6.25
N GLN A 116 5.48 -1.22 7.57
CA GLN A 116 5.24 -2.55 8.10
C GLN A 116 3.91 -3.18 7.61
N PRO A 117 2.74 -2.52 7.73
CA PRO A 117 1.50 -3.11 7.24
C PRO A 117 1.49 -3.34 5.72
N ILE A 118 2.12 -2.45 4.94
CA ILE A 118 2.19 -2.58 3.47
C ILE A 118 3.10 -3.74 3.08
N GLU A 119 4.28 -3.87 3.67
CA GLU A 119 5.19 -4.99 3.42
C GLU A 119 4.55 -6.34 3.79
N GLN A 120 3.86 -6.40 4.94
CA GLN A 120 3.15 -7.61 5.35
C GLN A 120 1.97 -7.93 4.41
N LEU A 121 1.23 -6.93 3.93
CA LEU A 121 0.15 -7.12 2.95
C LEU A 121 0.70 -7.71 1.65
N VAL A 122 1.79 -7.13 1.12
CA VAL A 122 2.43 -7.59 -0.12
C VAL A 122 3.03 -8.98 0.06
N ALA A 123 3.77 -9.23 1.14
CA ALA A 123 4.36 -10.54 1.41
C ALA A 123 3.29 -11.64 1.49
N GLN A 124 2.16 -11.35 2.13
CA GLN A 124 1.05 -12.29 2.17
C GLN A 124 0.37 -12.45 0.81
N ALA A 125 0.13 -11.36 0.09
CA ALA A 125 -0.46 -11.42 -1.24
C ALA A 125 0.41 -12.25 -2.20
N GLN A 126 1.75 -12.17 -2.07
CA GLN A 126 2.69 -13.02 -2.81
C GLN A 126 2.62 -14.48 -2.38
N ALA A 127 2.53 -14.76 -1.07
CA ALA A 127 2.46 -16.11 -0.54
C ALA A 127 1.15 -16.84 -0.91
N VAL A 128 0.02 -16.11 -0.93
CA VAL A 128 -1.31 -16.68 -1.18
C VAL A 128 -1.74 -16.51 -2.65
N GLY A 129 -1.16 -15.58 -3.39
CA GLY A 129 -1.50 -15.26 -4.78
C GLY A 129 -2.72 -14.33 -4.95
N GLU A 130 -3.24 -13.82 -3.84
CA GLU A 130 -4.38 -12.90 -3.75
C GLU A 130 -4.24 -11.98 -2.53
N CYS A 131 -4.71 -10.74 -2.66
CA CYS A 131 -4.74 -9.79 -1.55
C CYS A 131 -5.81 -10.20 -0.54
N ARG A 132 -5.37 -10.87 0.52
CA ARG A 132 -6.17 -11.13 1.72
C ARG A 132 -5.46 -10.53 2.92
N PRO A 133 -6.17 -9.98 3.92
CA PRO A 133 -5.54 -9.52 5.15
C PRO A 133 -4.92 -10.71 5.87
N ALA A 134 -3.88 -10.47 6.67
CA ALA A 134 -3.20 -11.53 7.41
C ALA A 134 -4.23 -12.24 8.26
N VAL A 135 -4.27 -13.57 8.17
CA VAL A 135 -5.12 -14.34 9.08
C VAL A 135 -4.71 -13.88 10.48
N PRO A 136 -5.63 -13.36 11.31
CA PRO A 136 -5.24 -12.92 12.63
C PRO A 136 -4.58 -14.13 13.30
N VAL A 137 -3.34 -13.94 13.77
CA VAL A 137 -2.69 -14.94 14.62
C VAL A 137 -3.70 -15.14 15.75
N LYS A 138 -4.37 -16.29 15.79
CA LYS A 138 -5.24 -16.62 16.92
C LYS A 138 -4.31 -16.62 18.12
N ASN A 139 -4.32 -15.53 18.88
CA ASN A 139 -3.92 -15.61 20.27
C ASN A 139 -4.86 -16.68 20.84
N THR A 140 -4.28 -17.82 21.21
CA THR A 140 -4.93 -18.94 21.93
C THR A 140 -5.35 -18.51 23.34
N SER A 141 -5.69 -17.24 23.53
CA SER A 141 -6.07 -16.62 24.79
C SER A 141 -7.02 -15.46 24.51
N GLY A 142 -8.29 -15.82 24.40
CA GLY A 142 -9.39 -15.08 25.01
C GLY A 142 -9.68 -13.65 24.54
N LYS A 143 -10.84 -13.53 23.89
CA LYS A 143 -11.80 -12.41 23.88
C LYS A 143 -11.57 -11.29 22.85
N GLY A 144 -12.59 -11.16 21.99
CA GLY A 144 -12.96 -9.88 21.37
C GLY A 144 -12.92 -9.87 19.84
N ALA A 145 -13.76 -10.68 19.20
CA ALA A 145 -14.16 -10.42 17.81
C ALA A 145 -15.02 -9.14 17.80
N TRP A 146 -14.58 -8.10 17.08
CA TRP A 146 -15.40 -6.93 16.80
C TRP A 146 -15.80 -6.95 15.32
N THR A 147 -17.11 -7.17 15.10
CA THR A 147 -17.84 -6.84 13.87
C THR A 147 -17.91 -5.33 13.70
N ALA A 148 -17.61 -4.88 12.47
CA ALA A 148 -17.89 -3.61 11.81
C ALA A 148 -18.04 -2.33 12.66
#